data_AF-A0A2A3D0P7-F1
#
_entry.id   AF-A0A2A3D0P7-F1
#
_cell.length_a   1.000
_cell.length_b   1.000
_cell.length_c   1.000
_cell.angle_alpha   90.00
_cell.angle_beta   90.00
_cell.angle_gamma   90.00
#
_symmetry.space_group_name_H-M   'P 1'
#
loop_
_entity.id
_entity.type
_entity.pdbx_description
1 polymer ?
#
loop_
_entity_poly.entity_id
_entity_poly.type
_entity_poly.pdbx_seq_one_letter_code
_entity_poly.pdbx_strand_id
1 'polypeptide(L)'
;MGAGWTLQELIDAGMSVTAGCLDCNRHQKLDLPALQDRLDADAPAMEWDLRPKMKCAVCGGRRVTLTYSPNTSPKDHRKSK
;
A
#
# COMPACT_ATOMS: atom_id res chain seq x y z
N MET A 1 12.98 17.69 -2.56
CA MET A 1 13.31 16.33 -3.03
C MET A 1 12.90 15.34 -1.95
N GLY A 2 11.61 15.01 -1.87
CA GLY A 2 11.14 13.90 -1.05
C GLY A 2 11.06 12.67 -1.95
N ALA A 3 12.05 11.78 -1.87
CA ALA A 3 12.12 10.58 -2.70
C ALA A 3 11.23 9.47 -2.12
N GLY A 4 9.92 9.72 -2.04
CA GLY A 4 8.94 8.76 -1.55
C GLY A 4 7.75 8.73 -2.50
N TRP A 5 7.35 7.54 -2.93
CA TRP A 5 6.16 7.35 -3.76
C TRP A 5 4.93 7.88 -3.00
N THR A 6 4.07 8.63 -3.68
CA THR A 6 2.79 9.11 -3.14
C THR A 6 1.69 8.06 -3.32
N LEU A 7 0.57 8.20 -2.60
CA LEU A 7 -0.59 7.34 -2.78
C LEU A 7 -1.12 7.44 -4.22
N GLN A 8 -1.10 8.63 -4.81
CA GLN A 8 -1.51 8.85 -6.20
C GLN A 8 -0.61 8.10 -7.20
N GLU A 9 0.72 8.14 -7.06
CA GLU A 9 1.62 7.41 -7.97
C GLU A 9 1.48 5.88 -7.84
N LEU A 10 1.19 5.37 -6.64
CA LEU A 10 0.89 3.95 -6.46
C LEU A 10 -0.39 3.52 -7.16
N ILE A 11 -1.41 4.39 -7.15
CA ILE A 11 -2.69 4.14 -7.84
C ILE A 11 -2.50 4.22 -9.35
N ASP A 12 -1.81 5.25 -9.83
CA ASP A 12 -1.50 5.44 -11.25
C ASP A 12 -0.67 4.27 -11.81
N ALA A 13 0.32 3.80 -11.04
CA ALA A 13 1.10 2.61 -11.34
C ALA A 13 0.30 1.29 -11.23
N GLY A 14 -0.97 1.33 -10.80
CA GLY A 14 -1.81 0.15 -10.63
C GLY A 14 -1.25 -0.83 -9.60
N MET A 15 -0.56 -0.36 -8.57
CA MET A 15 -0.06 -1.23 -7.51
C MET A 15 -1.19 -1.64 -6.56
N SER A 16 -1.12 -2.84 -6.02
CA SER A 16 -1.95 -3.30 -4.91
C SER A 16 -1.13 -3.32 -3.63
N VAL A 17 -1.66 -2.72 -2.57
CA VAL A 17 -1.03 -2.77 -1.25
C VAL A 17 -1.75 -3.82 -0.40
N THR A 18 -1.01 -4.73 0.19
CA THR A 18 -1.55 -5.73 1.12
C THR A 18 -0.93 -5.50 2.49
N ALA A 19 -1.75 -5.25 3.51
CA ALA A 19 -1.26 -5.19 4.88
C ALA A 19 -1.37 -6.56 5.55
N GLY A 20 -0.27 -7.04 6.11
CA GLY A 20 -0.23 -8.22 6.95
C GLY A 20 -0.04 -7.84 8.41
N CYS A 21 -0.91 -8.30 9.30
CA CYS A 21 -0.67 -8.17 10.73
C CYS A 21 0.25 -9.31 11.20
N LEU A 22 1.39 -8.98 11.81
CA LEU A 22 2.35 -9.98 12.31
C LEU A 22 1.88 -10.69 13.57
N ASP A 23 1.08 -10.04 14.41
CA ASP A 23 0.57 -10.65 15.65
C ASP A 23 -0.53 -11.69 15.37
N CYS A 24 -1.29 -11.48 14.29
CA CYS A 24 -2.53 -12.22 14.00
C CYS A 24 -2.44 -12.98 12.67
N ASN A 25 -1.29 -12.88 12.00
CA ASN A 25 -0.94 -13.44 10.69
C ASN A 25 -2.04 -13.28 9.60
N ARG A 26 -2.85 -12.23 9.73
CA ARG A 26 -3.96 -11.92 8.83
C ARG A 26 -3.50 -10.93 7.80
N HIS A 27 -3.68 -11.28 6.53
CA HIS A 27 -3.40 -10.41 5.41
C HIS A 27 -4.71 -9.84 4.88
N GLN A 28 -4.76 -8.53 4.73
CA GLN A 28 -5.87 -7.83 4.13
C GLN A 28 -5.34 -6.97 3.00
N LYS A 29 -5.94 -7.14 1.82
CA LYS A 29 -5.70 -6.24 0.70
C LYS A 29 -6.26 -4.88 1.09
N LEU A 30 -5.42 -3.86 1.03
CA LEU A 30 -5.84 -2.49 1.28
C LEU A 30 -6.23 -1.84 -0.03
N ASP A 31 -7.43 -1.30 -0.06
CA ASP A 31 -7.92 -0.49 -1.16
C ASP A 31 -7.19 0.85 -1.14
N LEU A 32 -6.35 1.08 -2.16
CA LEU A 32 -5.65 2.36 -2.32
C LEU A 32 -6.60 3.57 -2.40
N PRO A 33 -7.77 3.51 -3.05
CA PRO A 33 -8.73 4.62 -3.03
C PRO A 33 -9.19 4.96 -1.62
N ALA A 34 -9.44 3.96 -0.77
CA ALA A 34 -9.85 4.16 0.63
C ALA A 34 -8.68 4.67 1.50
N LEU A 35 -7.45 4.33 1.15
CA LEU A 35 -6.23 4.90 1.72
C LEU A 35 -6.11 6.38 1.36
N GLN A 36 -6.28 6.71 0.08
CA GLN A 36 -6.20 8.05 -0.48
C GLN A 36 -7.22 8.99 0.17
N ASP A 37 -8.47 8.53 0.28
CA ASP A 37 -9.57 9.27 0.90
C ASP A 37 -9.30 9.61 2.38
N ARG A 38 -8.57 8.73 3.08
CA ARG A 38 -8.28 8.89 4.52
C ARG A 38 -6.97 9.61 4.84
N LEU A 39 -6.00 9.58 3.94
CA LEU A 39 -4.64 10.07 4.17
C LEU A 39 -4.26 11.30 3.35
N ASP A 40 -5.04 11.62 2.32
CA ASP A 40 -4.74 12.51 1.19
C ASP A 40 -3.92 11.88 0.06
N ALA A 41 -4.25 12.25 -1.17
CA ALA A 41 -3.61 11.81 -2.40
C ALA A 41 -2.11 12.09 -2.46
N ASP A 42 -1.72 13.20 -1.87
CA ASP A 42 -0.35 13.71 -1.86
C ASP A 42 0.46 13.16 -0.67
N ALA A 43 -0.16 12.36 0.20
CA ALA A 43 0.54 11.82 1.34
C ALA A 43 1.63 10.83 0.90
N PRO A 44 2.80 10.88 1.56
CA PRO A 44 3.84 9.88 1.36
C PRO A 44 3.30 8.50 1.73
N ALA A 45 3.44 7.56 0.80
CA ALA A 45 2.88 6.22 0.89
C ALA A 45 3.92 5.15 1.22
N MET A 46 5.05 5.57 1.79
CA MET A 46 6.06 4.64 2.28
C MET A 46 5.54 3.87 3.49
N GLU A 47 6.04 2.64 3.66
CA GLU A 47 5.70 1.78 4.80
C GLU A 47 5.87 2.53 6.14
N TRP A 48 6.92 3.36 6.28
CA TRP A 48 7.21 4.10 7.50
C TRP A 48 6.15 5.17 7.84
N ASP A 49 5.49 5.77 6.86
CA ASP A 49 4.42 6.76 7.03
C ASP A 49 3.06 6.10 7.31
N LEU A 50 2.84 4.93 6.71
CA LEU A 50 1.59 4.16 6.83
C LEU A 50 1.55 3.33 8.12
N ARG A 51 2.68 2.75 8.53
CA ARG A 51 2.80 1.92 9.75
C ARG A 51 2.22 2.57 11.01
N PRO A 52 2.53 3.83 11.37
CA PRO A 52 1.99 4.43 12.59
C PRO A 52 0.50 4.77 12.50
N LYS A 53 -0.04 4.93 11.28
CA LYS A 53 -1.46 5.26 11.05
C LYS A 53 -2.34 4.02 10.91
N MET A 54 -1.77 2.86 10.64
CA MET A 54 -2.49 1.59 10.51
C MET A 54 -2.50 0.80 11.82
N LYS A 55 -3.70 0.36 12.23
CA LYS A 55 -3.88 -0.63 13.30
C LYS A 55 -4.68 -1.80 12.78
N CYS A 56 -4.37 -3.01 13.23
CA CYS A 56 -5.24 -4.15 12.97
C CYS A 56 -6.59 -3.92 13.67
N ALA A 57 -7.69 -3.91 12.93
CA ALA A 57 -9.03 -3.75 13.50
C ALA A 57 -9.46 -4.93 14.38
N VAL A 58 -8.86 -6.11 14.16
CA VAL A 58 -9.22 -7.35 14.87
C VAL A 58 -8.51 -7.46 16.21
N CYS A 59 -7.19 -7.27 16.21
CA CYS A 59 -6.38 -7.49 17.41
C CYS A 59 -5.74 -6.23 17.98
N GLY A 60 -5.92 -5.07 17.34
CA GLY A 60 -5.34 -3.81 17.79
C GLY A 60 -3.82 -3.70 17.63
N GLY A 61 -3.18 -4.72 17.05
CA GLY A 61 -1.74 -4.77 16.81
C GLY A 61 -1.27 -3.61 15.93
N ARG A 62 -0.16 -2.98 16.33
CA ARG A 62 0.56 -1.94 15.58
C ARG A 62 1.67 -2.51 14.69
N ARG A 63 1.94 -3.81 14.79
CA ARG A 63 2.91 -4.51 13.93
C ARG A 63 2.21 -4.99 12.67
N VAL A 64 2.16 -4.09 11.70
CA VAL A 64 1.69 -4.38 10.35
C VAL A 64 2.86 -4.29 9.38
N THR A 65 2.93 -5.24 8.45
CA THR A 65 3.83 -5.23 7.30
C THR A 65 3.06 -4.80 6.07
N LEU A 66 3.67 -4.02 5.19
CA LEU A 66 3.04 -3.59 3.95
C LEU A 66 3.74 -4.28 2.78
N THR A 67 3.00 -5.07 2.03
CA THR A 67 3.47 -5.71 0.81
C THR A 67 2.91 -4.96 -0.38
N TYR A 68 3.80 -4.40 -1.19
CA TYR A 68 3.47 -3.74 -2.45
C TYR A 68 3.59 -4.79 -3.55
N SER A 69 2.48 -5.08 -4.21
CA SER A 69 2.45 -6.00 -5.35
C SER A 69 2.00 -5.23 -6.57
N PRO A 70 2.82 -5.11 -7.63
CA PRO A 70 2.34 -4.52 -8.86
C PRO A 70 1.21 -5.40 -9.41
N ASN A 71 0.09 -4.79 -9.81
CA ASN A 71 -0.95 -5.51 -10.53
C ASN A 71 -0.50 -5.69 -11.99
N THR A 72 0.65 -6.34 -12.19
CA THR A 72 1.08 -6.81 -13.51
C THR A 72 0.19 -7.98 -13.88
N SER A 73 -1.04 -7.65 -14.32
CA SER A 73 -1.73 -8.52 -15.25
C SER A 73 -0.75 -8.75 -16.42
N PRO A 74 -0.44 -9.99 -16.83
CA PRO A 74 0.63 -10.29 -17.80
C PRO A 74 0.46 -9.68 -19.21
N LYS A 75 -0.50 -8.78 -19.43
CA LYS A 75 -0.89 -8.29 -20.75
C LYS A 75 0.01 -7.20 -21.34
N ASP A 76 0.96 -6.61 -20.58
CA ASP A 76 1.75 -5.48 -21.09
C ASP A 76 3.28 -5.59 -20.99
N HIS A 77 3.86 -6.79 -20.84
CA HIS A 77 5.32 -6.96 -20.99
C HIS A 77 5.82 -6.93 -22.46
N ARG A 78 5.09 -6.26 -23.37
CA ARG A 78 5.41 -6.27 -24.81
C ARG A 78 5.86 -4.92 -25.37
N LYS A 79 6.55 -4.07 -24.61
CA LYS A 79 7.32 -2.96 -25.17
C LYS A 79 8.61 -2.70 -24.40
N SER A 80 9.67 -3.37 -24.82
CA SER A 80 11.00 -2.76 -24.92
C SER A 80 11.75 -3.47 -26.03
N LYS A 81 11.97 -2.76 -27.14
CA LYS A 81 12.91 -3.10 -28.22
C LYS A 81 14.01 -2.06 -28.17
#